data_AF-A0AAV2HCY4-F1
#
_entry.id   AF-A0AAV2HCY4-F1
#
_cell.length_a   1.000
_cell.length_b   1.000
_cell.length_c   1.000
_cell.angle_alpha   90.00
_cell.angle_beta   90.00
_cell.angle_gamma   90.00
#
_symmetry.space_group_name_H-M   'P 1'
#
loop_
_entity.id
_entity.type
_entity.pdbx_description
1 polymer ?
#
loop_
_entity_poly.entity_id
_entity_poly.type
_entity_poly.pdbx_seq_one_letter_code
_entity_poly.pdbx_strand_id
1 'polypeptide(L)'
;KIVTGGDVVFGGLFPMHEQGIQGGATCGRIKREKGIQRLEAMLYAVDLINADPNLLPGLKIGLHVLDTCSDDTFALEQCMDFIKAQMSSIDVDDYRCSDGLSPSRHPPQPVAGVIGAASSPVSIMVANILRLFKV
;
A
#
# COMPACT_ATOMS: atom_id res chain seq x y z
N LYS A 1 -7.03 3.45 -1.76
CA LYS A 1 -5.94 2.49 -2.13
C LYS A 1 -5.45 2.81 -3.54
N ILE A 2 -4.14 2.79 -3.77
CA ILE A 2 -3.51 2.93 -5.09
C ILE A 2 -2.62 1.71 -5.33
N VAL A 3 -2.74 1.06 -6.50
CA VAL A 3 -1.88 -0.06 -6.88
C VAL A 3 -1.36 0.16 -8.29
N THR A 4 -0.04 0.15 -8.43
CA THR A 4 0.66 0.20 -9.71
C THR A 4 1.64 -0.96 -9.79
N GLY A 5 1.61 -1.68 -10.90
CA GLY A 5 2.51 -2.79 -11.13
C GLY A 5 3.94 -2.33 -11.43
N GLY A 6 4.90 -3.14 -11.04
CA GLY A 6 6.32 -2.97 -11.33
C GLY A 6 7.09 -4.26 -11.08
N ASP A 7 8.38 -4.23 -11.40
CA ASP A 7 9.30 -5.33 -11.09
C ASP A 7 9.54 -5.41 -9.57
N VAL A 8 9.57 -4.25 -8.90
CA VAL A 8 9.67 -4.12 -7.44
C VAL A 8 8.56 -3.20 -6.96
N VAL A 9 7.75 -3.66 -6.00
CA VAL A 9 6.61 -2.88 -5.47
C VAL A 9 6.92 -2.38 -4.07
N PHE A 10 6.80 -1.07 -3.82
CA PHE A 10 6.89 -0.50 -2.48
C PHE A 10 5.50 -0.22 -1.89
N GLY A 11 5.33 -0.58 -0.62
CA GLY A 11 4.15 -0.21 0.16
C GLY A 11 4.23 1.26 0.62
N GLY A 12 3.10 1.93 0.72
CA GLY A 12 3.00 3.28 1.25
C GLY A 12 1.86 3.43 2.25
N LEU A 13 2.09 4.09 3.38
CA LEU A 13 1.06 4.38 4.39
C LEU A 13 0.98 5.88 4.67
N PHE A 14 -0.14 6.50 4.29
CA PHE A 14 -0.37 7.93 4.45
C PHE A 14 -1.70 8.22 5.13
N PRO A 15 -1.78 9.24 6.00
CA PRO A 15 -3.03 9.67 6.61
C PRO A 15 -3.80 10.57 5.63
N MET A 16 -4.38 9.99 4.58
CA MET A 16 -5.11 10.74 3.56
C MET A 16 -6.40 11.34 4.14
N HIS A 17 -6.99 10.67 5.12
CA HIS A 17 -8.13 11.17 5.89
C HIS A 17 -7.83 11.37 7.38
N GLU A 18 -8.65 12.21 8.01
CA GLU A 18 -8.79 12.30 9.47
C GLU A 18 -9.46 11.04 10.03
N GLN A 19 -9.35 10.86 11.34
CA GLN A 19 -10.06 9.79 12.03
C GLN A 19 -11.57 10.01 11.91
N GLY A 20 -12.29 8.92 11.65
CA GLY A 20 -13.75 8.91 11.63
C GLY A 20 -14.38 9.22 12.99
N ILE A 21 -15.69 9.43 13.00
CA ILE A 21 -16.47 9.63 14.22
C ILE A 21 -16.91 8.25 14.74
N GLN A 22 -16.86 8.03 16.07
CA GLN A 22 -17.33 6.78 16.68
C GLN A 22 -18.79 6.49 16.31
N GLY A 23 -19.05 5.30 15.77
CA GLY A 23 -20.38 4.87 15.28
C GLY A 23 -20.77 5.41 13.89
N GLY A 24 -19.85 6.12 13.21
CA GLY A 24 -20.03 6.64 11.86
C GLY A 24 -19.08 5.98 10.84
N ALA A 25 -18.68 6.76 9.82
CA ALA A 25 -17.71 6.31 8.82
C ALA A 25 -16.31 6.14 9.44
N THR A 26 -15.57 5.12 9.00
CA THR A 26 -14.20 4.80 9.47
C THR A 26 -13.21 5.95 9.24
N CYS A 27 -13.38 6.70 8.15
CA CYS A 27 -12.51 7.79 7.75
C CYS A 27 -13.28 9.11 7.74
N GLY A 28 -12.61 10.18 8.18
CA GLY A 28 -13.14 11.54 8.25
C GLY A 28 -12.83 12.35 6.99
N ARG A 29 -12.51 13.64 7.17
CA ARG A 29 -12.25 14.57 6.06
C ARG A 29 -10.87 14.35 5.45
N ILE A 30 -10.71 14.73 4.18
CA ILE A 30 -9.43 14.65 3.47
C ILE A 30 -8.42 15.63 4.07
N LYS A 31 -7.21 15.14 4.36
CA LYS A 31 -6.06 15.92 4.83
C LYS A 31 -5.19 16.32 3.63
N ARG A 32 -5.41 17.53 3.11
CA ARG A 32 -4.72 18.03 1.91
C ARG A 32 -3.19 18.09 2.08
N GLU A 33 -2.71 18.74 3.14
CA GLU A 33 -1.26 18.95 3.33
C GLU A 33 -0.55 17.71 3.88
N LYS A 34 -0.99 17.17 5.03
CA LYS A 34 -0.26 16.07 5.68
C LYS A 34 -0.63 14.66 5.16
N GLY A 35 -1.62 14.58 4.27
CA GLY A 35 -2.08 13.34 3.64
C GLY A 35 -1.79 13.34 2.15
N ILE A 36 -2.61 14.06 1.37
CA ILE A 36 -2.55 14.06 -0.09
C ILE A 36 -1.20 14.57 -0.61
N GLN A 37 -0.67 15.68 -0.08
CA GLN A 37 0.63 16.19 -0.55
C GLN A 37 1.76 15.18 -0.35
N ARG A 38 1.74 14.39 0.73
CA ARG A 38 2.76 13.38 1.01
C ARG A 38 2.60 12.15 0.12
N LEU A 39 1.36 11.76 -0.16
CA LEU A 39 1.04 10.74 -1.15
C LEU A 39 1.58 11.16 -2.53
N GLU A 40 1.26 12.37 -2.98
CA GLU A 40 1.72 12.91 -4.27
C GLU A 40 3.25 13.02 -4.31
N ALA A 41 3.90 13.35 -3.20
CA ALA A 41 5.36 13.37 -3.13
C ALA A 41 5.97 11.97 -3.35
N MET A 42 5.34 10.90 -2.87
CA MET A 42 5.79 9.53 -3.14
C MET A 42 5.56 9.13 -4.60
N LEU A 43 4.40 9.47 -5.18
CA LEU A 43 4.12 9.25 -6.61
C LEU A 43 5.15 9.96 -7.49
N TYR A 44 5.36 11.25 -7.22
CA TYR A 44 6.34 12.06 -7.93
C TYR A 44 7.77 11.51 -7.81
N ALA A 45 8.18 11.07 -6.61
CA ALA A 45 9.49 10.46 -6.42
C ALA A 45 9.67 9.19 -7.25
N VAL A 46 8.64 8.33 -7.33
CA VAL A 46 8.68 7.12 -8.14
C VAL A 46 8.68 7.43 -9.64
N ASP A 47 7.95 8.43 -10.08
CA ASP A 47 7.98 8.88 -11.47
C ASP A 47 9.38 9.37 -11.86
N LEU A 48 10.06 10.12 -10.98
CA LEU A 48 11.44 10.54 -11.20
C LEU A 48 12.40 9.35 -11.27
N ILE A 49 12.28 8.38 -10.35
CA ILE A 49 13.14 7.19 -10.35
C ILE A 49 12.95 6.38 -11.64
N ASN A 50 11.70 6.11 -12.02
CA ASN A 50 11.39 5.32 -13.21
C ASN A 50 11.77 6.03 -14.53
N ALA A 51 11.92 7.36 -14.52
CA ALA A 51 12.32 8.15 -15.68
C ALA A 51 13.85 8.36 -15.78
N ASP A 52 14.61 8.14 -14.70
CA ASP A 52 16.06 8.34 -14.69
C ASP A 52 16.79 7.09 -15.24
N PRO A 53 17.44 7.15 -16.40
CA PRO A 53 18.15 6.01 -16.98
C PRO A 53 19.39 5.59 -16.17
N ASN A 54 19.86 6.42 -15.23
CA ASN A 54 21.04 6.12 -14.41
C ASN A 54 20.69 5.51 -13.05
N LEU A 55 19.41 5.51 -12.65
CA LEU A 55 18.95 4.99 -11.38
C LEU A 55 18.07 3.77 -11.61
N LEU A 56 18.54 2.59 -11.19
CA LEU A 56 17.84 1.31 -11.37
C LEU A 56 17.51 0.98 -12.85
N PRO A 57 18.50 1.00 -13.77
CA PRO A 57 18.25 0.77 -15.18
C PRO A 57 17.62 -0.61 -15.42
N GLY A 58 16.53 -0.63 -16.19
CA GLY A 58 15.81 -1.86 -16.56
C GLY A 58 14.87 -2.41 -15.47
N LEU A 59 14.68 -1.68 -14.36
CA LEU A 59 13.72 -2.01 -13.32
C LEU A 59 12.67 -0.91 -13.19
N LYS A 60 11.40 -1.30 -13.13
CA LYS A 60 10.29 -0.40 -12.84
C LYS A 60 9.84 -0.56 -11.39
N ILE A 61 9.82 0.54 -10.66
CA ILE A 61 9.21 0.61 -9.34
C ILE A 61 7.69 0.74 -9.50
N GLY A 62 6.96 -0.17 -8.86
CA GLY A 62 5.53 -0.10 -8.62
C GLY A 62 5.22 0.32 -7.19
N LEU A 63 3.95 0.59 -6.92
CA LEU A 63 3.48 1.10 -5.63
C LEU A 63 2.21 0.39 -5.18
N HIS A 64 2.11 0.18 -3.88
CA HIS A 64 0.90 -0.26 -3.20
C HIS A 64 0.64 0.69 -2.02
N VAL A 65 -0.24 1.67 -2.19
CA VAL A 65 -0.47 2.73 -1.21
C VAL A 65 -1.83 2.59 -0.54
N LEU A 66 -1.83 2.67 0.79
CA LEU A 66 -2.99 2.53 1.65
C LEU A 66 -3.17 3.78 2.52
N ASP A 67 -4.41 4.05 2.87
CA ASP A 67 -4.78 5.16 3.74
C ASP A 67 -4.86 4.66 5.18
N THR A 68 -4.25 5.39 6.11
CA THR A 68 -4.33 5.07 7.54
C THR A 68 -5.54 5.69 8.23
N CYS A 69 -6.24 6.62 7.56
CA CYS A 69 -7.35 7.39 8.14
C CYS A 69 -7.02 8.04 9.49
N SER A 70 -5.74 8.31 9.74
CA SER A 70 -5.24 8.76 11.05
C SER A 70 -5.70 7.89 12.24
N ASP A 71 -6.03 6.62 11.99
CA ASP A 71 -6.51 5.66 12.97
C ASP A 71 -5.58 4.46 13.05
N ASP A 72 -5.16 4.17 14.26
CA ASP A 72 -4.19 3.14 14.63
C ASP A 72 -4.68 1.73 14.30
N THR A 73 -5.93 1.43 14.64
CA THR A 73 -6.54 0.11 14.40
C THR A 73 -6.82 -0.12 12.93
N PHE A 74 -7.35 0.89 12.25
CA PHE A 74 -7.61 0.82 10.83
C PHE A 74 -6.32 0.64 10.03
N ALA A 75 -5.25 1.37 10.37
CA ALA A 75 -3.96 1.22 9.72
C ALA A 75 -3.38 -0.18 9.87
N LEU A 76 -3.59 -0.83 11.02
CA LEU A 76 -3.17 -2.22 11.25
C LEU A 76 -3.91 -3.19 10.33
N GLU A 77 -5.22 -3.02 10.19
CA GLU A 77 -6.04 -3.82 9.27
C GLU A 77 -5.60 -3.61 7.82
N GLN A 78 -5.32 -2.36 7.42
CA GLN A 78 -4.80 -2.07 6.08
C GLN A 78 -3.44 -2.72 5.84
N CYS A 79 -2.54 -2.73 6.83
CA CYS A 79 -1.23 -3.37 6.71
C CYS A 79 -1.30 -4.86 6.34
N MET A 80 -2.38 -5.56 6.69
CA MET A 80 -2.56 -6.97 6.30
C MET A 80 -2.55 -7.14 4.78
N ASP A 81 -3.00 -6.12 4.03
CA ASP A 81 -3.04 -6.15 2.56
C ASP A 81 -1.64 -6.22 1.92
N PHE A 82 -0.59 -5.80 2.63
CA PHE A 82 0.80 -5.92 2.16
C PHE A 82 1.35 -7.34 2.24
N ILE A 83 0.92 -8.11 3.24
CA ILE A 83 1.44 -9.45 3.51
C ILE A 83 0.60 -10.56 2.89
N LYS A 84 -0.59 -10.25 2.35
CA LYS A 84 -1.45 -11.23 1.66
C LYS A 84 -0.69 -12.00 0.57
N ALA A 85 0.18 -11.33 -0.19
CA ALA A 85 1.00 -11.95 -1.22
C ALA A 85 2.01 -12.98 -0.68
N GLN A 86 2.39 -12.87 0.59
CA GLN A 86 3.33 -13.77 1.26
C GLN A 86 2.62 -14.87 2.04
N MET A 87 1.31 -14.73 2.28
CA MET A 87 0.48 -15.79 2.83
C MET A 87 0.26 -16.84 1.75
N SER A 88 0.68 -18.08 1.99
CA SER A 88 0.62 -19.21 1.03
C SER A 88 -0.80 -19.66 0.66
N SER A 89 -1.83 -18.89 1.00
CA SER A 89 -3.22 -19.17 0.69
C SER A 89 -3.56 -18.66 -0.71
N ILE A 90 -3.89 -19.59 -1.61
CA ILE A 90 -4.57 -19.26 -2.87
C ILE A 90 -5.93 -18.66 -2.49
N ASP A 91 -6.11 -17.37 -2.74
CA ASP A 91 -7.39 -16.70 -2.50
C ASP A 91 -8.26 -16.75 -3.76
N VAL A 92 -9.58 -16.77 -3.60
CA VAL A 92 -10.52 -16.76 -4.74
C VAL A 92 -10.38 -15.45 -5.51
N ASP A 93 -10.03 -14.37 -4.82
CA ASP A 93 -9.75 -13.05 -5.39
C ASP A 93 -8.52 -13.02 -6.32
N ASP A 94 -7.65 -14.03 -6.27
CA ASP A 94 -6.52 -14.14 -7.21
C ASP A 94 -6.99 -14.46 -8.64
N TYR A 95 -8.23 -14.95 -8.81
CA TYR A 95 -8.74 -15.35 -10.12
C TYR A 95 -9.56 -14.24 -10.75
N ARG A 96 -9.17 -13.84 -11.97
CA ARG A 96 -9.97 -12.94 -12.80
C ARG A 96 -10.62 -13.75 -13.91
N CYS A 97 -11.94 -13.71 -13.95
CA CYS A 97 -12.71 -14.24 -15.06
C CYS A 97 -12.99 -13.10 -16.03
N SER A 98 -12.47 -13.21 -17.26
CA SER A 98 -12.95 -12.41 -18.38
C SER A 98 -14.04 -13.21 -19.08
N ASP A 99 -15.12 -12.57 -19.53
CA ASP A 99 -16.34 -13.25 -20.03
C ASP A 99 -16.02 -14.39 -21.01
N GLY A 100 -16.36 -15.63 -20.61
CA GLY A 100 -16.23 -16.83 -21.42
C GLY A 100 -14.84 -17.49 -21.47
N LEU A 101 -13.81 -16.92 -20.82
CA LEU A 101 -12.47 -17.50 -20.75
C LEU A 101 -12.23 -18.28 -19.44
N SER A 102 -11.30 -19.24 -19.49
CA SER A 102 -10.80 -19.91 -18.29
C SER A 102 -10.19 -18.87 -17.32
N PRO A 103 -10.42 -19.02 -16.01
CA PRO A 103 -9.96 -18.06 -15.01
C PRO A 103 -8.43 -17.89 -15.06
N SER A 104 -7.96 -16.64 -15.13
CA SER A 104 -6.53 -16.33 -15.07
C SER A 104 -6.12 -15.97 -13.65
N ARG A 105 -5.08 -16.61 -13.13
CA ARG A 105 -4.54 -16.32 -11.79
C ARG A 105 -3.61 -15.10 -11.85
N HIS A 106 -3.96 -14.07 -11.10
CA HIS A 106 -3.18 -12.86 -10.91
C HIS A 106 -2.89 -12.67 -9.41
N PRO A 107 -1.88 -13.38 -8.87
CA PRO A 107 -1.55 -13.23 -7.46
C PRO A 107 -1.09 -11.80 -7.16
N PRO A 108 -1.43 -11.25 -5.99
CA PRO A 108 -0.90 -9.97 -5.56
C PRO A 108 0.63 -10.03 -5.49
N GLN A 109 1.30 -8.97 -5.96
CA GLN A 109 2.75 -8.87 -5.84
C GLN A 109 3.13 -8.51 -4.39
N PRO A 110 4.13 -9.18 -3.80
CA PRO A 110 4.62 -8.83 -2.48
C PRO A 110 5.28 -7.45 -2.50
N VAL A 111 5.17 -6.73 -1.39
CA VAL A 111 5.88 -5.46 -1.22
C VAL A 111 7.33 -5.73 -0.79
N ALA A 112 8.28 -5.02 -1.38
CA ALA A 112 9.70 -5.13 -1.07
C ALA A 112 10.10 -4.34 0.19
N GLY A 113 9.25 -3.40 0.61
CA GLY A 113 9.42 -2.57 1.79
C GLY A 113 8.28 -1.57 1.89
N VAL A 114 8.11 -0.95 3.06
CA VAL A 114 7.01 0.00 3.32
C VAL A 114 7.54 1.36 3.72
N ILE A 115 7.03 2.40 3.08
CA ILE A 115 7.33 3.81 3.35
C ILE A 115 6.18 4.40 4.17
N GLY A 116 6.47 4.78 5.41
CA GLY A 116 5.48 5.28 6.37
C GLY A 116 5.60 4.60 7.74
N ALA A 117 4.64 4.74 8.64
CA ALA A 117 3.50 5.66 8.57
C ALA A 117 3.86 7.06 9.10
N ALA A 118 2.91 8.00 9.02
CA ALA A 118 3.13 9.39 9.41
C ALA A 118 3.12 9.64 10.94
N SER A 119 2.57 8.73 11.74
CA SER A 119 2.50 8.84 13.21
C SER A 119 3.24 7.68 13.86
N SER A 120 3.93 7.96 14.97
CA SER A 120 4.71 6.94 15.68
C SER A 120 3.88 5.74 16.16
N PRO A 121 2.67 5.90 16.72
CA PRO A 121 1.83 4.77 17.13
C PRO A 121 1.52 3.82 15.98
N VAL A 122 1.03 4.35 14.85
CA VAL A 122 0.78 3.57 13.62
C VAL A 122 2.04 2.84 13.16
N SER A 123 3.18 3.55 13.07
CA SER A 123 4.44 2.96 12.61
C SER A 123 4.91 1.82 13.51
N ILE A 124 4.77 1.94 14.84
CA ILE A 124 5.14 0.89 15.79
C ILE A 124 4.26 -0.36 15.58
N MET A 125 2.94 -0.19 15.44
CA MET A 125 2.04 -1.34 15.25
C MET A 125 2.26 -2.03 13.90
N VAL A 126 2.41 -1.25 12.83
CA VAL A 126 2.71 -1.77 11.48
C VAL A 126 4.04 -2.53 11.48
N ALA A 127 5.10 -1.97 12.06
CA ALA A 127 6.41 -2.62 12.13
C ALA A 127 6.37 -3.95 12.91
N ASN A 128 5.55 -4.04 13.95
CA ASN A 128 5.38 -5.27 14.72
C ASN A 128 4.76 -6.43 13.92
N ILE A 129 3.95 -6.13 12.90
CA ILE A 129 3.42 -7.12 11.96
C ILE A 129 4.44 -7.40 10.86
N LEU A 130 4.92 -6.37 10.15
CA LEU A 130 5.78 -6.53 8.98
C LEU A 130 7.07 -7.31 9.29
N ARG A 131 7.63 -7.15 10.50
CA ARG A 131 8.80 -7.93 10.96
C ARG A 131 8.59 -9.45 10.92
N LEU A 132 7.35 -9.93 11.07
CA LEU A 132 7.04 -11.36 11.05
C LEU A 132 7.20 -11.95 9.65
N PHE A 133 7.05 -11.11 8.62
CA PHE A 133 7.09 -11.48 7.21
C PHE A 133 8.36 -11.01 6.50
N LYS A 134 9.33 -10.45 7.27
CA LYS A 134 10.62 -9.95 6.77
C LYS A 134 10.47 -8.91 5.65
N VAL A 135 9.46 -8.06 5.78
CA VAL A 135 9.25 -6.85 4.95
C VAL A 135 10.05 -5.69 5.53
#